data_AF-A0AAW0XW60-F1
#
_entry.id   AF-A0AAW0XW60-F1
#
_cell.length_a   1.000
_cell.length_b   1.000
_cell.length_c   1.000
_cell.angle_alpha   90.00
_cell.angle_beta   90.00
_cell.angle_gamma   90.00
#
_symmetry.space_group_name_H-M   'P 1'
#
loop_
_entity.id
_entity.type
_entity.pdbx_description
1 polymer ?
#
loop_
_entity_poly.entity_id
_entity_poly.type
_entity_poly.pdbx_seq_one_letter_code
_entity_poly.pdbx_strand_id
1 'polypeptide(L)'
;MSSPDNEQVSSPDNEQVSSADNEQVSSPDNEQVSSPDNEQVSSPDNEQVSSPDNEQVSSPDNEQVSSPDSEQVSSPDNEQVSSPDNEQVSSPDNEQVSS
;
A
#
# COMPACT_ATOMS: atom_id res chain seq x y z
N MET A 1 19.19 -16.45 11.24
CA MET A 1 19.04 -16.27 9.78
C MET A 1 17.55 -16.25 9.55
N SER A 2 16.95 -15.06 9.65
CA SER A 2 15.60 -14.88 9.13
C SER A 2 15.78 -14.88 7.61
N SER A 3 15.17 -15.85 6.94
CA SER A 3 15.02 -15.73 5.49
C SER A 3 14.06 -14.58 5.25
N PRO A 4 14.26 -13.76 4.22
CA PRO A 4 13.21 -12.86 3.78
C PRO A 4 12.04 -13.73 3.31
N ASP A 5 10.98 -13.76 4.12
CA ASP A 5 9.74 -14.45 3.78
C ASP A 5 9.00 -13.53 2.80
N ASN A 6 9.13 -13.83 1.52
CA ASN A 6 8.40 -13.11 0.47
C ASN A 6 6.99 -13.68 0.41
N GLU A 7 6.01 -12.96 0.96
CA GLU A 7 4.63 -13.42 1.02
C GLU A 7 3.87 -12.98 -0.24
N GLN A 8 3.25 -13.94 -0.92
CA GLN A 8 2.29 -13.69 -1.98
C GLN A 8 0.92 -14.12 -1.48
N VAL A 9 0.00 -13.17 -1.42
CA VAL A 9 -1.35 -13.41 -0.93
C VAL A 9 -2.36 -13.08 -2.02
N SER A 10 -3.31 -13.99 -2.22
CA SER A 10 -4.38 -13.83 -3.19
C SER A 10 -5.66 -14.44 -2.63
N SER A 11 -6.64 -13.60 -2.36
CA SER A 11 -7.87 -14.00 -1.68
C SER A 11 -9.06 -13.17 -2.19
N PRO A 12 -10.28 -13.71 -2.15
CA PRO A 12 -11.44 -13.01 -2.67
C PRO A 12 -12.05 -11.94 -1.74
N ASP A 13 -11.64 -11.78 -0.48
CA ASP A 13 -12.20 -10.74 0.41
C ASP A 13 -11.28 -10.46 1.63
N ASN A 14 -11.07 -9.18 1.97
CA ASN A 14 -10.66 -8.67 3.29
C ASN A 14 -9.47 -9.40 3.94
N GLU A 15 -8.25 -9.00 3.58
CA GLU A 15 -7.03 -9.54 4.18
C GLU A 15 -6.28 -8.57 5.08
N GLN A 16 -5.71 -9.12 6.14
CA GLN A 16 -4.71 -8.47 6.98
C GLN A 16 -3.41 -9.26 6.82
N VAL A 17 -2.38 -8.61 6.32
CA VAL A 17 -1.06 -9.22 6.11
C VAL A 17 -0.05 -8.50 6.99
N SER A 18 0.85 -9.29 7.59
CA SER A 18 1.89 -8.76 8.46
C SER A 18 3.12 -9.66 8.41
N SER A 19 4.18 -9.18 7.78
CA SER A 19 5.44 -9.89 7.62
C SER A 19 6.62 -9.00 8.03
N ALA A 20 7.82 -9.57 7.94
CA ALA A 20 9.06 -8.88 8.25
C ALA A 20 9.86 -8.48 7.00
N ASP A 21 9.36 -8.77 5.79
CA ASP A 21 10.07 -8.58 4.52
C ASP A 21 9.03 -8.37 3.38
N ASN A 22 9.43 -8.41 2.11
CA ASN A 22 8.59 -8.04 0.96
C ASN A 22 7.22 -8.74 0.89
N GLU A 23 6.16 -7.95 0.64
CA GLU A 23 4.79 -8.46 0.45
C GLU A 23 4.21 -8.07 -0.91
N GLN A 24 3.50 -9.01 -1.53
CA GLN A 24 2.67 -8.77 -2.70
C GLN A 24 1.27 -9.28 -2.42
N VAL A 25 0.30 -8.36 -2.38
CA VAL A 25 -1.09 -8.67 -2.05
C VAL A 25 -1.98 -8.30 -3.23
N SER A 26 -2.92 -9.18 -3.55
CA SER A 26 -3.95 -8.92 -4.54
C SER A 26 -5.28 -9.56 -4.14
N SER A 27 -6.26 -8.71 -3.87
CA SER A 27 -7.63 -9.03 -3.46
C SER A 27 -8.61 -8.30 -4.36
N PRO A 28 -9.84 -8.80 -4.56
CA PRO A 28 -10.90 -8.05 -5.16
C PRO A 28 -11.66 -7.18 -4.15
N ASP A 29 -11.28 -7.12 -2.86
CA ASP A 29 -11.89 -6.24 -1.85
C ASP A 29 -10.97 -6.06 -0.63
N ASN A 30 -10.84 -4.81 -0.13
CA ASN A 30 -10.24 -4.35 1.13
C ASN A 30 -8.94 -5.05 1.61
N GLU A 31 -7.83 -4.32 1.69
CA GLU A 31 -6.56 -4.87 2.19
C GLU A 31 -5.93 -3.97 3.27
N GLN A 32 -5.34 -4.61 4.28
CA GLN A 32 -4.50 -3.95 5.28
C GLN A 32 -3.15 -4.67 5.35
N VAL A 33 -2.09 -3.95 5.02
CA VAL A 33 -0.74 -4.49 4.88
C VAL A 33 0.19 -3.73 5.82
N SER A 34 1.10 -4.45 6.48
CA SER A 34 2.13 -3.85 7.33
C SER A 34 3.39 -4.70 7.33
N SER A 35 4.45 -4.13 6.76
CA SER A 35 5.77 -4.72 6.57
C SER A 35 6.86 -3.71 6.98
N PRO A 36 8.06 -4.15 7.36
CA PRO A 36 9.17 -3.26 7.66
C PRO A 36 10.06 -2.92 6.45
N ASP A 37 9.74 -3.32 5.21
CA ASP A 37 10.58 -2.99 4.04
C ASP A 37 9.75 -2.59 2.79
N ASN A 38 9.14 -3.55 2.08
CA ASN A 38 8.53 -3.29 0.77
C ASN A 38 7.14 -3.91 0.63
N GLU A 39 6.18 -3.11 0.16
CA GLU A 39 4.80 -3.52 -0.05
C GLU A 39 4.33 -3.20 -1.47
N GLN A 40 3.67 -4.16 -2.10
CA GLN A 40 2.96 -3.98 -3.36
C GLN A 40 1.53 -4.50 -3.22
N VAL A 41 0.56 -3.60 -3.33
CA VAL A 41 -0.85 -3.86 -3.05
C VAL A 41 -1.67 -3.51 -4.28
N SER A 42 -2.65 -4.35 -4.62
CA SER A 42 -3.57 -4.08 -5.72
C SER A 42 -4.95 -4.70 -5.47
N SER A 43 -5.91 -3.82 -5.28
CA SER A 43 -7.30 -4.06 -4.89
C SER A 43 -8.24 -3.19 -5.74
N PRO A 44 -9.52 -3.55 -5.93
CA PRO A 44 -10.47 -2.73 -6.65
C PRO A 44 -11.20 -1.69 -5.77
N ASP A 45 -11.12 -1.78 -4.43
CA ASP A 45 -11.95 -0.96 -3.54
C ASP A 45 -11.13 -0.16 -2.51
N ASN A 46 -10.53 -0.80 -1.50
CA ASN A 46 -9.83 -0.07 -0.42
C ASN A 46 -8.50 -0.72 -0.05
N GLU A 47 -7.48 0.13 0.17
CA GLU A 47 -6.13 -0.28 0.58
C GLU A 47 -5.63 0.58 1.74
N GLN A 48 -5.02 -0.06 2.73
CA GLN A 48 -4.26 0.59 3.80
C GLN A 48 -2.91 -0.08 3.94
N VAL A 49 -1.84 0.69 3.76
CA VAL A 49 -0.46 0.22 3.66
C VAL A 49 0.39 1.00 4.64
N SER A 50 1.30 0.32 5.33
CA SER A 50 2.20 0.98 6.29
C SER A 50 3.53 0.24 6.42
N SER A 51 4.55 0.87 5.82
CA SER A 51 5.92 0.41 5.71
C SER A 51 6.90 1.49 6.19
N PRO A 52 8.14 1.17 6.60
CA PRO A 52 9.17 2.14 6.89
C PRO A 52 10.02 2.55 5.66
N ASP A 53 9.96 1.82 4.54
CA ASP A 53 10.88 2.04 3.41
C ASP A 53 10.12 2.33 2.08
N ASN A 54 9.46 1.33 1.46
CA ASN A 54 8.81 1.53 0.15
C ASN A 54 7.39 0.95 0.04
N GLU A 55 6.50 1.73 -0.58
CA GLU A 55 5.10 1.36 -0.81
C GLU A 55 4.68 1.63 -2.26
N GLN A 56 3.97 0.66 -2.86
CA GLN A 56 3.30 0.81 -4.14
C GLN A 56 1.87 0.28 -4.05
N VAL A 57 0.91 1.16 -4.29
CA VAL A 57 -0.53 0.94 -4.04
C VAL A 57 -1.30 1.29 -5.30
N SER A 58 -2.32 0.50 -5.63
CA SER A 58 -3.12 0.73 -6.84
C SER A 58 -4.54 0.20 -6.69
N SER A 59 -5.46 1.14 -6.47
CA SER A 59 -6.88 0.94 -6.20
C SER A 59 -7.81 1.89 -6.96
N PRO A 60 -8.93 1.42 -7.53
CA PRO A 60 -10.00 2.21 -8.12
C PRO A 60 -10.72 3.22 -7.21
N ASP A 61 -10.79 3.00 -5.89
CA ASP A 61 -11.66 3.82 -5.03
C ASP A 61 -10.92 4.56 -3.90
N ASN A 62 -10.26 3.86 -2.96
CA ASN A 62 -9.59 4.53 -1.83
C ASN A 62 -8.23 3.92 -1.46
N GLU A 63 -7.24 4.79 -1.22
CA GLU A 63 -5.89 4.43 -0.81
C GLU A 63 -5.43 5.25 0.40
N GLN A 64 -4.82 4.58 1.38
CA GLN A 64 -4.10 5.22 2.48
C GLN A 64 -2.74 4.57 2.66
N VAL A 65 -1.69 5.39 2.55
CA VAL A 65 -0.29 4.96 2.46
C VAL A 65 0.52 5.76 3.47
N SER A 66 1.43 5.11 4.18
CA SER A 66 2.21 5.77 5.24
C SER A 66 3.60 5.14 5.41
N SER A 67 4.58 5.84 4.83
CA SER A 67 5.99 5.50 4.72
C SER A 67 6.92 6.63 5.14
N PRO A 68 8.05 6.37 5.80
CA PRO A 68 9.18 7.29 5.98
C PRO A 68 9.93 7.69 4.70
N ASP A 69 10.01 6.83 3.69
CA ASP A 69 11.06 6.95 2.67
C ASP A 69 10.51 7.14 1.24
N SER A 70 9.60 6.28 0.77
CA SER A 70 9.08 6.34 -0.61
C SER A 70 7.69 5.74 -0.79
N GLU A 71 6.83 6.49 -1.49
CA GLU A 71 5.45 6.10 -1.77
C GLU A 71 5.07 6.33 -3.24
N GLN A 72 4.32 5.38 -3.80
CA GLN A 72 3.64 5.52 -5.08
C GLN A 72 2.19 5.04 -4.98
N VAL A 73 1.26 5.94 -5.27
CA VAL A 73 -0.18 5.77 -5.06
C VAL A 73 -0.91 6.14 -6.36
N SER A 74 -1.94 5.38 -6.71
CA SER A 74 -2.61 5.52 -8.01
C SER A 74 -4.08 5.12 -7.95
N SER A 75 -4.95 6.09 -7.69
CA SER A 75 -6.39 5.92 -7.51
C SER A 75 -7.28 6.87 -8.33
N PRO A 76 -8.42 6.42 -8.87
CA PRO A 76 -9.46 7.27 -9.44
C PRO A 76 -10.16 8.25 -8.49
N ASP A 77 -10.28 7.94 -7.20
CA ASP A 77 -11.26 8.61 -6.33
C ASP A 77 -10.64 9.34 -5.11
N ASN A 78 -9.97 8.63 -4.20
CA ASN A 78 -9.37 9.24 -2.99
C ASN A 78 -7.99 8.67 -2.63
N GLU A 79 -7.05 9.59 -2.39
CA GLU A 79 -5.67 9.24 -2.04
C GLU A 79 -5.20 10.02 -0.80
N GLN A 80 -4.62 9.29 0.16
CA GLN A 80 -3.93 9.88 1.30
C GLN A 80 -2.53 9.28 1.44
N VAL A 81 -1.53 10.15 1.39
CA VAL A 81 -0.11 9.82 1.34
C VAL A 81 0.61 10.63 2.41
N SER A 82 1.47 9.97 3.17
CA SER A 82 2.15 10.57 4.32
C SER A 82 3.59 10.10 4.40
N SER A 83 4.48 10.81 3.69
CA SER A 83 5.91 10.53 3.68
C SER A 83 6.81 11.75 3.95
N PRO A 84 7.82 11.61 4.84
CA PRO A 84 8.86 12.62 5.03
C PRO A 84 9.83 12.73 3.83
N ASP A 85 9.86 11.74 2.93
CA ASP A 85 10.66 11.71 1.72
C ASP A 85 9.77 11.51 0.46
N ASN A 86 10.23 10.86 -0.61
CA ASN A 86 9.63 10.97 -1.95
C ASN A 86 8.19 10.44 -2.06
N GLU A 87 7.30 11.23 -2.66
CA GLU A 87 5.90 10.86 -2.87
C GLU A 87 5.51 11.03 -4.34
N GLN A 88 4.79 10.06 -4.90
CA GLN A 88 4.13 10.17 -6.20
C GLN A 88 2.67 9.73 -6.08
N VAL A 89 1.77 10.64 -6.43
CA VAL A 89 0.33 10.52 -6.18
C VAL A 89 -0.40 10.89 -7.48
N SER A 90 -1.43 10.15 -7.86
CA SER A 90 -2.05 10.26 -9.18
C SER A 90 -3.56 10.04 -9.13
N SER A 91 -4.29 11.08 -8.69
CA SER A 91 -5.76 11.04 -8.60
C SER A 91 -6.50 11.98 -9.57
N PRO A 92 -7.57 11.52 -10.24
CA PRO A 92 -8.57 12.39 -10.85
C PRO A 92 -9.47 13.14 -9.86
N ASP A 93 -9.57 12.67 -8.61
CA ASP A 93 -10.42 13.22 -7.55
C ASP A 93 -9.57 13.62 -6.30
N ASN A 94 -10.07 13.52 -5.07
CA ASN A 94 -9.56 14.33 -3.95
C ASN A 94 -8.24 13.81 -3.35
N GLU A 95 -7.17 14.59 -3.51
CA GLU A 95 -5.80 14.29 -3.05
C GLU A 95 -5.45 15.01 -1.72
N GLN A 96 -4.80 14.30 -0.79
CA GLN A 96 -4.13 14.88 0.38
C GLN A 96 -2.73 14.28 0.54
N VAL A 97 -1.70 15.11 0.32
CA VAL A 97 -0.29 14.74 0.50
C VAL A 97 0.29 15.52 1.66
N SER A 98 0.92 14.82 2.61
CA SER A 98 1.46 15.41 3.84
C SER A 98 2.90 14.98 4.08
N SER A 99 3.82 15.94 3.94
CA SER A 99 5.26 15.79 4.24
C SER A 99 5.65 16.27 5.64
#